data_AF-A0AAV5YH89-F1
#
_entry.id   AF-A0AAV5YH89-F1
#
_cell.length_a   1.000
_cell.length_b   1.000
_cell.length_c   1.000
_cell.angle_alpha   90.00
_cell.angle_beta   90.00
_cell.angle_gamma   90.00
#
_symmetry.space_group_name_H-M   'P 1'
#
loop_
_entity.id
_entity.type
_entity.pdbx_description
1 polymer ?
#
loop_
_entity_poly.entity_id
_entity_poly.type
_entity_poly.pdbx_seq_one_letter_code
_entity_poly.pdbx_strand_id
1 'polypeptide(L)'
;GVDEPVEIVSLRVVGQGLSDRPRVPERLEISRAAGSAPPTRRVYFGPQAGWLVTPILARGDLATPRPGPAVIEEYDATCVVPPDARASLDAYGNIVMEL
;
A
#
# COMPACT_ATOMS: atom_id res chain seq x y z
N GLY A 1 -20.97 19.54 49.99
CA GLY A 1 -21.09 19.01 51.39
C GLY A 1 -21.32 17.51 51.34
N VAL A 2 -21.32 16.77 52.45
CA VAL A 2 -21.61 15.32 52.42
C VAL A 2 -23.03 14.98 51.90
N ASP A 3 -23.88 16.00 51.70
CA ASP A 3 -25.25 15.93 51.18
C ASP A 3 -25.42 16.49 49.75
N GLU A 4 -24.33 16.70 49.00
CA GLU A 4 -24.41 17.24 47.65
C GLU A 4 -24.64 16.11 46.62
N PRO A 5 -25.66 16.22 45.74
CA PRO A 5 -26.04 15.11 44.86
C PRO A 5 -24.98 14.89 43.78
N VAL A 6 -24.48 13.66 43.70
CA VAL A 6 -23.55 13.22 42.65
C VAL A 6 -24.33 12.66 41.47
N GLU A 7 -23.99 13.09 40.26
CA GLU A 7 -24.60 12.61 39.02
C GLU A 7 -23.56 11.88 38.15
N ILE A 8 -23.89 10.66 37.70
CA ILE A 8 -23.08 9.93 36.72
C ILE A 8 -23.45 10.46 35.34
N VAL A 9 -22.62 11.35 34.81
CA VAL A 9 -22.85 11.94 33.47
C VAL A 9 -22.49 11.00 32.33
N SER A 10 -21.59 10.03 32.56
CA SER A 10 -21.31 8.97 31.60
C SER A 10 -20.66 7.76 32.26
N LEU A 11 -21.04 6.57 31.81
CA LEU A 11 -20.38 5.31 32.13
C LEU A 11 -19.95 4.67 30.82
N ARG A 12 -18.64 4.40 30.67
CA ARG A 12 -18.11 3.69 29.49
C ARG A 12 -17.52 2.37 29.92
N VAL A 13 -17.95 1.30 29.26
CA VAL A 13 -17.37 -0.04 29.40
C VAL A 13 -16.75 -0.41 28.05
N VAL A 14 -15.54 -0.97 28.09
CA VAL A 14 -14.87 -1.55 26.93
C VAL A 14 -14.62 -3.02 27.24
N GLY A 15 -15.15 -3.91 26.39
CA GLY A 15 -14.86 -5.34 26.42
C GLY A 15 -14.06 -5.74 25.19
N GLN A 16 -13.02 -6.54 25.37
CA GLN A 16 -12.20 -7.08 24.27
C GLN A 16 -12.17 -8.61 24.36
N GLY A 17 -12.62 -9.27 23.29
CA GLY A 17 -12.42 -10.70 23.11
C GLY A 17 -11.10 -10.95 22.38
N LEU A 18 -10.18 -11.69 23.01
CA LEU A 18 -8.94 -12.12 22.37
C LEU A 18 -9.20 -13.39 21.55
N SER A 19 -8.84 -13.35 20.26
CA SER A 19 -8.94 -14.50 19.35
C SER A 19 -7.76 -15.45 19.62
N ASP A 20 -8.01 -16.76 19.65
CA ASP A 20 -6.98 -17.81 19.75
C ASP A 20 -6.25 -18.05 18.42
N ARG A 21 -6.77 -17.47 17.32
CA ARG A 21 -6.20 -17.55 15.98
C ARG A 21 -5.93 -16.16 15.38
N PRO A 22 -4.84 -16.01 14.61
CA PRO A 22 -4.59 -14.81 13.81
C PRO A 22 -5.74 -14.56 12.83
N ARG A 23 -6.17 -13.30 12.71
CA ARG A 23 -7.19 -12.88 11.73
C ARG A 23 -6.60 -12.49 10.38
N VAL A 24 -5.27 -12.43 10.29
CA VAL A 24 -4.53 -12.01 9.10
C VAL A 24 -3.50 -13.11 8.78
N PRO A 25 -3.33 -13.49 7.52
CA PRO A 25 -2.25 -14.37 7.10
C PRO A 25 -0.87 -13.81 7.47
N GLU A 26 0.09 -14.69 7.77
CA GLU A 26 1.48 -14.28 8.01
C GLU A 26 2.15 -13.69 6.76
N ARG A 27 1.72 -14.15 5.58
CA ARG A 27 2.19 -13.65 4.29
C ARG A 27 1.10 -13.74 3.23
N LEU A 28 1.05 -12.74 2.36
CA LEU A 28 0.25 -12.77 1.13
C LEU A 28 1.16 -13.07 -0.06
N GLU A 29 0.82 -14.13 -0.81
CA GLU A 29 1.49 -14.43 -2.08
C GLU A 29 0.71 -13.81 -3.23
N ILE A 30 1.26 -12.73 -3.80
CA ILE A 30 0.73 -12.09 -4.99
C ILE A 30 1.49 -12.65 -6.19
N SER A 31 0.84 -13.53 -6.95
CA SER A 31 1.46 -14.12 -8.14
C SER A 31 1.63 -13.06 -9.23
N ARG A 32 2.82 -13.00 -9.81
CA ARG A 32 3.01 -12.33 -11.09
C ARG A 32 2.31 -13.11 -12.19
N ALA A 33 1.44 -12.47 -12.96
CA ALA A 33 0.92 -13.09 -14.17
C ALA A 33 2.08 -13.34 -15.16
N ALA A 34 2.21 -14.57 -15.66
CA ALA A 34 3.15 -14.86 -16.74
C ALA A 34 2.66 -14.14 -17.99
N GLY A 35 3.38 -13.10 -18.43
CA GLY A 35 2.91 -12.22 -19.48
C GLY A 35 4.01 -11.42 -20.15
N SER A 36 3.68 -10.90 -21.33
CA SER A 36 4.55 -10.12 -22.21
C SER A 36 5.24 -8.94 -21.53
N ALA A 37 6.18 -8.32 -22.24
CA ALA A 37 6.75 -7.04 -21.81
C ALA A 37 5.63 -6.06 -21.40
N PRO A 38 5.76 -5.37 -20.25
CA PRO A 38 4.76 -4.41 -19.80
C PRO A 38 4.58 -3.29 -20.84
N PRO A 39 3.35 -2.82 -21.10
CA PRO A 39 3.15 -1.68 -21.97
C PRO A 39 3.80 -0.42 -21.36
N THR A 40 4.06 0.58 -22.19
CA THR A 40 4.67 1.85 -21.75
C THR A 40 3.82 3.05 -22.12
N ARG A 41 3.84 4.11 -21.30
CA ARG A 41 3.21 5.41 -21.58
C ARG A 41 4.16 6.56 -21.29
N ARG A 42 3.95 7.71 -21.92
CA ARG A 42 4.66 8.96 -21.54
C ARG A 42 4.02 9.53 -20.28
N VAL A 43 4.84 9.73 -19.25
CA VAL A 43 4.42 10.29 -17.95
C VAL A 43 5.31 11.50 -17.62
N TYR A 44 4.72 12.57 -17.10
CA TYR A 44 5.45 13.78 -16.73
C TYR A 44 5.79 13.76 -15.23
N PHE A 45 7.07 13.82 -14.88
CA PHE A 45 7.59 13.77 -13.50
C PHE A 45 8.07 15.14 -13.00
N GLY A 46 7.41 16.21 -13.44
CA GLY A 46 7.76 17.57 -13.03
C GLY A 46 8.89 18.19 -13.86
N PRO A 47 9.26 19.45 -13.56
CA PRO A 47 10.15 20.24 -14.42
C PRO A 47 11.59 19.73 -14.47
N GLN A 48 12.07 19.02 -13.44
CA GLN A 48 13.42 18.48 -13.38
C GLN A 48 13.59 17.23 -14.26
N ALA A 49 12.60 16.34 -14.26
CA ALA A 49 12.66 15.05 -14.96
C ALA A 49 11.94 15.06 -16.32
N GLY A 50 10.93 15.92 -16.49
CA GLY A 50 10.19 16.05 -17.74
C GLY A 50 9.32 14.84 -18.07
N TRP A 51 9.11 14.64 -19.38
CA TRP A 51 8.33 13.51 -19.91
C TRP A 51 9.22 12.28 -20.09
N LEU A 52 8.88 11.18 -19.41
CA LEU A 52 9.60 9.92 -19.49
C LEU A 52 8.72 8.79 -20.02
N VAL A 53 9.27 7.92 -20.86
CA VAL A 53 8.61 6.67 -21.24
C VAL A 53 8.67 5.72 -20.05
N THR A 54 7.51 5.38 -19.53
CA THR A 54 7.35 4.74 -18.23
C THR A 54 6.59 3.42 -18.38
N PRO A 55 7.09 2.30 -17.86
CA PRO A 55 6.38 1.03 -17.88
C PRO A 55 5.14 1.08 -16.98
N ILE A 56 4.07 0.46 -17.46
CA ILE A 56 2.85 0.23 -16.70
C ILE A 56 2.87 -1.21 -16.20
N LEU A 57 3.01 -1.37 -14.90
CA LEU A 57 3.17 -2.64 -14.21
C LEU A 57 1.87 -3.04 -13.52
N ALA A 58 1.62 -4.34 -13.39
CA ALA A 58 0.63 -4.85 -12.45
C ALA A 58 1.25 -4.96 -11.05
N ARG A 59 0.43 -4.99 -9.99
CA ARG A 59 0.93 -5.19 -8.61
C ARG A 59 1.85 -6.41 -8.48
N GLY A 60 1.51 -7.52 -9.14
CA GLY A 60 2.32 -8.75 -9.13
C GLY A 60 3.73 -8.60 -9.70
N ASP A 61 4.01 -7.57 -10.52
CA ASP A 61 5.36 -7.28 -11.01
C ASP A 61 6.30 -6.77 -9.89
N LEU A 62 5.75 -6.34 -8.75
CA LEU A 62 6.49 -5.93 -7.56
C LEU A 62 6.86 -7.10 -6.63
N ALA A 63 6.54 -8.34 -7.00
CA ALA A 63 7.03 -9.54 -6.30
C ALA A 63 8.58 -9.58 -6.21
N THR A 64 9.24 -8.92 -7.15
CA THR A 64 10.65 -8.53 -7.04
C THR A 64 10.75 -7.01 -7.04
N PRO A 65 11.63 -6.38 -6.25
CA PRO A 65 11.74 -4.92 -6.22
C PRO A 65 12.02 -4.30 -7.61
N ARG A 66 11.33 -3.21 -7.93
CA ARG A 66 11.42 -2.50 -9.21
C ARG A 66 11.90 -1.06 -8.99
N PRO A 67 12.94 -0.60 -9.70
CA PRO A 67 13.29 0.82 -9.70
C PRO A 67 12.24 1.62 -10.48
N GLY A 68 12.07 2.88 -10.12
CA GLY A 68 11.33 3.84 -10.93
C GLY A 68 12.13 4.34 -12.13
N PRO A 69 11.50 5.12 -13.03
CA PRO A 69 10.09 5.47 -13.01
C PRO A 69 9.20 4.27 -13.41
N ALA A 70 8.08 4.10 -12.73
CA ALA A 70 7.06 3.11 -13.06
C ALA A 70 5.66 3.59 -12.64
N VAL A 71 4.62 3.11 -13.32
CA VAL A 71 3.22 3.26 -12.86
C VAL A 71 2.67 1.87 -12.61
N ILE A 72 2.11 1.64 -11.43
CA ILE A 72 1.49 0.39 -11.04
C ILE A 72 -0.01 0.61 -11.15
N GLU A 73 -0.68 -0.14 -12.00
CA GLU A 73 -2.13 -0.09 -12.18
C GLU A 73 -2.79 -1.34 -11.60
N GLU A 74 -3.87 -1.08 -10.88
CA GLU A 74 -4.77 -2.06 -10.32
C GLU A 74 -6.20 -1.70 -10.74
N TYR A 75 -7.14 -2.63 -10.54
CA TYR A 75 -8.52 -2.38 -10.93
C TYR A 75 -9.13 -1.15 -10.20
N ASP A 76 -8.73 -0.90 -8.96
CA ASP A 76 -9.26 0.14 -8.08
C ASP A 76 -8.23 1.21 -7.67
N ALA A 77 -6.97 1.10 -8.12
CA ALA A 77 -5.89 1.97 -7.70
C ALA A 77 -4.82 2.20 -8.77
N THR A 78 -4.08 3.29 -8.61
CA THR A 78 -2.88 3.60 -9.41
C THR A 78 -1.81 4.18 -8.51
N CYS A 79 -0.61 3.56 -8.51
CA CYS A 79 0.54 4.01 -7.73
C CYS A 79 1.68 4.44 -8.67
N VAL A 80 2.24 5.62 -8.44
CA VAL A 80 3.35 6.16 -9.24
C VAL A 80 4.64 6.02 -8.45
N VAL A 81 5.64 5.39 -9.05
CA VAL A 81 7.00 5.25 -8.52
C VAL A 81 7.91 6.23 -9.25
N PRO A 82 8.45 7.27 -8.59
CA PRO A 82 9.26 8.29 -9.25
C PRO A 82 10.67 7.77 -9.63
N PRO A 83 11.41 8.47 -10.53
CA PRO A 83 12.70 8.02 -11.04
C PRO A 83 13.79 7.72 -10.00
N ASP A 84 13.72 8.36 -8.84
CA ASP A 84 14.66 8.28 -7.73
C ASP A 84 14.18 7.31 -6.63
N ALA A 85 13.10 6.57 -6.86
CA ALA A 85 12.57 5.62 -5.90
C ALA A 85 12.65 4.17 -6.38
N ARG A 86 12.45 3.26 -5.44
CA ARG A 86 12.28 1.82 -5.67
C ARG A 86 11.02 1.34 -4.96
N ALA A 87 10.24 0.48 -5.62
CA ALA A 87 9.04 -0.11 -5.04
C ALA A 87 9.14 -1.64 -4.94
N SER A 88 8.55 -2.22 -3.90
CA SER A 88 8.44 -3.67 -3.70
C SER A 88 7.20 -4.03 -2.89
N LEU A 89 6.89 -5.32 -2.77
CA LEU A 89 5.85 -5.81 -1.86
C LEU A 89 6.46 -6.26 -0.54
N ASP A 90 5.87 -5.82 0.57
CA ASP A 90 6.16 -6.39 1.89
C ASP A 90 5.47 -7.75 2.08
N ALA A 91 5.62 -8.36 3.26
CA ALA A 91 5.01 -9.65 3.56
C ALA A 91 3.47 -9.62 3.51
N TYR A 92 2.86 -8.45 3.70
CA TYR A 92 1.41 -8.27 3.69
C TYR A 92 0.88 -7.78 2.32
N GLY A 93 1.74 -7.74 1.29
CA GLY A 93 1.35 -7.31 -0.04
C GLY A 93 1.12 -5.80 -0.17
N ASN A 94 1.63 -5.01 0.77
CA ASN A 94 1.65 -3.55 0.65
C ASN A 94 2.76 -3.12 -0.31
N ILE A 95 2.50 -2.08 -1.11
CA ILE A 95 3.54 -1.43 -1.90
C ILE A 95 4.36 -0.53 -0.98
N VAL A 96 5.61 -0.91 -0.74
CA VAL A 96 6.58 -0.12 0.03
C VAL A 96 7.56 0.56 -0.92
N MET A 97 7.79 1.85 -0.69
CA MET A 97 8.71 2.69 -1.47
C MET A 97 9.91 3.13 -0.65
N GLU A 98 11.08 3.07 -1.28
CA GLU A 98 12.36 3.54 -0.77
C GLU A 98 12.93 4.62 -1.70
N LEU A 99 13.64 5.60 -1.14
CA LEU A 99 14.33 6.70 -1.85
C LEU A 99 15.84 6.53 -1.76
#